data_AF-N1PDK9-F1
#
_entry.id   AF-N1PDK9-F1
#
_cell.length_a   1.000
_cell.length_b   1.000
_cell.length_c   1.000
_cell.angle_alpha   90.00
_cell.angle_beta   90.00
_cell.angle_gamma   90.00
#
_symmetry.space_group_name_H-M   'P 1'
#
loop_
_entity.id
_entity.type
_entity.pdbx_description
1 polymer ?
#
loop_
_entity_poly.entity_id
_entity_poly.type
_entity_poly.pdbx_seq_one_letter_code
_entity_poly.pdbx_strand_id
1 'polypeptide(L)'
;MPPRQDSDTSHRNGDIPIREIVFSCGVCQKLVSDVYSTKESDHGFNSSDHEESGVVVKFWMADCSHTFCAKHLEGGGVPFHQEGQHPLAPCPVCVASNPQRTTPRELFVIRGLSKGEYADEIPDTYLVCPPPSLAVEDAELDPLRFQYSQILRYSKAVTLRWRCEQRKRRILESSISKERKQWRKQEADMKDRIVVLEKGEAKLKKWEQRREMINHYLGLVGKMGE
;
A
#
# COMPACT_ATOMS: atom_id res chain seq x y z
N MET A 1 6.56 4.00 32.24
CA MET A 1 6.59 4.03 30.76
C MET A 1 7.15 2.71 30.29
N PRO A 2 6.39 1.86 29.58
CA PRO A 2 7.01 0.75 28.87
C PRO A 2 7.59 1.26 27.54
N PRO A 3 8.66 0.62 27.03
CA PRO A 3 9.32 1.02 25.79
C PRO A 3 8.40 0.75 24.59
N ARG A 4 8.58 1.54 23.53
CA ARG A 4 7.90 1.36 22.24
C ARG A 4 8.19 -0.04 21.73
N GLN A 5 7.15 -0.84 21.55
CA GLN A 5 7.22 -2.00 20.67
C GLN A 5 7.22 -1.48 19.24
N ASP A 6 8.41 -1.36 18.67
CA ASP A 6 8.55 -1.32 17.22
C ASP A 6 8.03 -2.66 16.71
N SER A 7 6.80 -2.66 16.24
CA SER A 7 6.18 -3.81 15.58
C SER A 7 6.90 -4.05 14.27
N ASP A 8 7.99 -4.82 14.38
CA ASP A 8 8.43 -5.87 13.47
C ASP A 8 7.93 -5.71 12.02
N THR A 9 8.48 -4.71 11.34
CA THR A 9 8.54 -4.73 9.89
C THR A 9 9.50 -5.84 9.50
N SER A 10 8.97 -7.03 9.24
CA SER A 10 9.64 -8.05 8.45
C SER A 10 9.77 -7.54 7.00
N HIS A 11 10.60 -6.51 6.82
CA HIS A 11 11.14 -6.17 5.51
C HIS A 11 11.99 -7.36 5.09
N ARG A 12 11.52 -8.07 4.05
CA ARG A 12 12.34 -9.03 3.31
C ARG A 12 13.67 -8.34 3.00
N ASN A 13 14.71 -8.77 3.70
CA ASN A 13 16.05 -8.19 3.66
C ASN A 13 16.80 -8.73 2.43
N GLY A 14 16.14 -8.72 1.27
CA GLY A 14 16.70 -9.13 -0.01
C GLY A 14 16.68 -7.93 -0.93
N ASP A 15 17.84 -7.56 -1.46
CA ASP A 15 17.94 -6.55 -2.51
C ASP A 15 17.01 -6.93 -3.68
N ILE A 16 16.17 -6.00 -4.12
CA ILE A 16 15.28 -6.21 -5.26
C ILE A 16 16.16 -6.28 -6.52
N PRO A 17 16.16 -7.39 -7.27
CA PRO A 17 16.93 -7.48 -8.50
C PRO A 17 16.52 -6.41 -9.52
N ILE A 18 17.48 -5.81 -10.22
CA ILE A 18 17.20 -4.76 -11.21
C ILE A 18 16.21 -5.23 -12.29
N ARG A 19 16.27 -6.49 -12.71
CA ARG A 19 15.31 -7.07 -13.66
C ARG A 19 13.85 -7.02 -13.17
N GLU A 20 13.60 -7.16 -11.86
CA GLU A 20 12.26 -7.02 -11.29
C GLU A 20 11.75 -5.57 -11.40
N ILE A 21 12.66 -4.59 -11.31
CA ILE A 21 12.35 -3.18 -11.49
C ILE A 21 12.09 -2.87 -12.97
N VAL A 22 12.91 -3.37 -13.87
CA VAL A 22 12.76 -3.20 -15.33
C VAL A 22 11.43 -3.79 -15.80
N PHE A 23 11.07 -4.97 -15.32
CA PHE A 23 9.81 -5.63 -15.66
C PHE A 23 8.68 -5.30 -14.68
N SER A 24 8.81 -4.24 -13.88
CA SER A 24 7.72 -3.81 -13.00
C SER A 24 6.52 -3.29 -13.80
N CYS A 25 5.33 -3.31 -13.19
CA CYS A 25 4.13 -2.82 -13.85
C CYS A 25 4.21 -1.30 -14.04
N GLY A 26 4.15 -0.85 -15.29
CA GLY A 26 4.19 0.58 -15.64
C GLY A 26 3.04 1.42 -15.08
N VAL A 27 2.01 0.80 -14.51
CA VAL A 27 0.86 1.47 -13.90
C VAL A 27 0.96 1.47 -12.37
N CYS A 28 0.95 0.30 -11.71
CA CYS A 28 0.96 0.21 -10.24
C CYS A 28 2.34 0.01 -9.59
N GLN A 29 3.39 -0.18 -10.38
CA GLN A 29 4.77 -0.41 -9.92
C GLN A 29 4.98 -1.70 -9.12
N LYS A 30 4.04 -2.65 -9.18
CA LYS A 30 4.25 -3.99 -8.61
C LYS A 30 5.33 -4.73 -9.41
N LEU A 31 6.18 -5.46 -8.68
CA LEU A 31 7.17 -6.36 -9.26
C LEU A 31 6.50 -7.62 -9.81
N VAL A 32 7.21 -8.37 -10.67
CA VAL A 32 6.70 -9.64 -11.21
C VAL A 32 6.49 -10.63 -10.06
N SER A 33 7.49 -10.74 -9.18
CA SER A 33 7.42 -11.53 -7.95
C SER A 33 6.24 -11.15 -7.04
N ASP A 34 5.93 -9.86 -6.89
CA ASP A 34 4.79 -9.40 -6.08
C ASP A 34 3.45 -9.83 -6.68
N VAL A 35 3.32 -9.80 -8.02
CA VAL A 35 2.09 -10.19 -8.73
C VAL A 35 1.81 -11.67 -8.60
N TYR A 36 2.85 -12.51 -8.64
CA TYR A 36 2.72 -13.97 -8.51
C TYR A 36 2.82 -14.47 -7.05
N SER A 37 3.15 -13.60 -6.09
CA SER A 37 3.21 -13.98 -4.67
C SER A 37 1.86 -14.41 -4.07
N THR A 38 0.76 -13.91 -4.63
CA THR A 38 -0.60 -14.29 -4.20
C THR A 38 -1.12 -15.45 -5.04
N LYS A 39 -1.23 -16.63 -4.40
CA LYS A 39 -2.03 -17.76 -4.89
C LYS A 39 -3.51 -17.36 -4.86
N GLU A 40 -3.98 -16.67 -5.88
CA GLU A 40 -5.42 -16.64 -6.16
C GLU A 40 -5.80 -18.06 -6.62
N SER A 41 -6.84 -18.65 -6.05
CA SER A 41 -7.28 -19.99 -6.41
C SER A 41 -7.71 -20.00 -7.87
N ASP A 42 -7.11 -20.86 -8.66
CA ASP A 42 -7.46 -21.04 -10.06
C ASP A 42 -8.89 -21.59 -10.12
N HIS A 43 -9.88 -20.71 -10.36
CA HIS A 43 -11.27 -21.10 -10.57
C HIS A 43 -11.49 -21.75 -11.95
N GLY A 44 -10.56 -22.60 -12.40
CA GLY A 44 -10.68 -23.42 -13.62
C GLY A 44 -10.15 -22.79 -14.91
N PHE A 45 -9.30 -21.76 -14.86
CA PHE A 45 -8.69 -21.14 -16.05
C PHE A 45 -7.20 -21.50 -16.16
N ASN A 46 -6.91 -22.75 -16.53
CA ASN A 46 -5.53 -23.16 -16.85
C ASN A 46 -5.23 -22.85 -18.32
N SER A 47 -4.04 -22.32 -18.59
CA SER A 47 -3.58 -21.96 -19.95
C SER A 47 -2.69 -23.04 -20.60
N SER A 48 -2.62 -24.24 -20.01
CA SER A 48 -1.84 -25.36 -20.55
C SER A 48 -2.42 -26.71 -20.12
N ASP A 49 -2.57 -27.63 -21.08
CA ASP A 49 -3.02 -29.03 -20.87
C ASP A 49 -1.91 -29.96 -20.32
N HIS A 50 -0.72 -29.43 -20.03
CA HIS A 50 0.34 -30.17 -19.37
C HIS A 50 0.76 -29.47 -18.07
N GLU A 51 0.72 -30.27 -17.00
CA GLU A 51 1.06 -30.02 -15.59
C GLU A 51 -0.08 -29.52 -14.68
N GLU A 52 -0.35 -30.31 -13.63
CA GLU A 52 -1.44 -30.24 -12.63
C GLU A 52 -1.51 -28.96 -11.77
N SER A 53 -0.86 -27.87 -12.16
CA SER A 53 -1.04 -26.54 -11.56
C SER A 53 -0.53 -25.45 -12.51
N GLY A 54 -1.25 -25.19 -13.59
CA GLY A 54 -0.90 -24.13 -14.53
C GLY A 54 -0.97 -22.75 -13.85
N VAL A 55 0.14 -22.02 -13.80
CA VAL A 55 0.16 -20.65 -13.27
C VAL A 55 -0.69 -19.75 -14.18
N VAL A 56 -1.80 -19.23 -13.66
CA VAL A 56 -2.61 -18.21 -14.36
C VAL A 56 -1.72 -17.02 -14.70
N VAL A 57 -1.72 -16.63 -15.98
CA VAL A 57 -0.94 -15.49 -16.45
C VAL A 57 -1.49 -14.19 -15.89
N LYS A 58 -0.66 -13.45 -15.14
CA LYS A 58 -1.03 -12.19 -14.47
C LYS A 58 -0.21 -11.01 -14.93
N PHE A 59 0.76 -11.21 -15.81
CA PHE A 59 1.69 -10.19 -16.24
C PHE A 59 1.98 -10.27 -17.74
N TRP A 60 2.05 -9.09 -18.37
CA TRP A 60 2.05 -8.96 -19.82
C TRP A 60 3.03 -7.86 -20.26
N MET A 61 3.56 -8.03 -21.46
CA MET A 61 4.30 -7.02 -22.21
C MET A 61 3.57 -6.77 -23.53
N ALA A 62 3.27 -5.52 -23.86
CA ALA A 62 2.72 -5.18 -25.17
C ALA A 62 3.84 -4.98 -26.21
N ASP A 63 3.50 -5.07 -27.49
CA ASP A 63 4.37 -4.74 -28.65
C ASP A 63 5.10 -3.37 -28.54
N CYS A 64 4.47 -2.40 -27.88
CA CYS A 64 5.03 -1.08 -27.57
C CYS A 64 6.06 -1.11 -26.41
N SER A 65 6.48 -2.29 -26.00
CA SER A 65 7.44 -2.56 -24.92
C SER A 65 7.02 -2.04 -23.54
N HIS A 66 5.72 -1.90 -23.30
CA HIS A 66 5.17 -1.59 -21.99
C HIS A 66 4.80 -2.85 -21.23
N THR A 67 5.23 -2.93 -19.98
CA THR A 67 4.95 -4.03 -19.06
C THR A 67 3.85 -3.65 -18.07
N PHE A 68 2.91 -4.55 -17.83
CA PHE A 68 1.81 -4.32 -16.89
C PHE A 68 1.17 -5.61 -16.38
N CYS A 69 0.55 -5.53 -15.19
CA CYS A 69 -0.21 -6.65 -14.65
C CYS A 69 -1.67 -6.65 -15.15
N ALA A 70 -2.29 -7.83 -15.15
CA ALA A 70 -3.65 -8.07 -15.65
C ALA A 70 -4.72 -7.19 -14.97
N LYS A 71 -4.48 -6.72 -13.74
CA LYS A 71 -5.39 -5.81 -13.01
C LYS A 71 -5.62 -4.47 -13.70
N HIS A 72 -4.78 -4.12 -14.67
CA HIS A 72 -4.90 -2.89 -15.46
C HIS A 72 -5.45 -3.12 -16.87
N LEU A 73 -5.76 -4.36 -17.23
CA LEU A 73 -6.54 -4.66 -18.42
C LEU A 73 -8.03 -4.44 -18.13
N GLU A 74 -8.78 -4.06 -19.16
CA GLU A 74 -10.23 -3.96 -19.09
C GLU A 74 -10.82 -5.33 -18.74
N GLY A 75 -11.72 -5.39 -17.75
CA GLY A 75 -12.26 -6.66 -17.25
C GLY A 75 -11.28 -7.48 -16.37
N GLY A 76 -10.06 -6.99 -16.12
CA GLY A 76 -9.10 -7.63 -15.20
C GLY A 76 -8.32 -8.81 -15.78
N GLY A 77 -8.43 -9.05 -17.09
CA GLY A 77 -7.77 -10.14 -17.81
C GLY A 77 -7.62 -9.83 -19.29
N VAL A 78 -6.95 -10.71 -20.03
CA VAL A 78 -6.87 -10.58 -21.49
C VAL A 78 -8.16 -11.04 -22.15
N PRO A 79 -8.55 -10.46 -23.30
CA PRO A 79 -9.65 -10.98 -24.11
C PRO A 79 -9.39 -12.42 -24.58
N PHE A 80 -10.48 -13.13 -24.89
CA PHE A 80 -10.40 -14.44 -25.54
C PHE A 80 -9.68 -14.31 -26.89
N HIS A 81 -8.82 -15.27 -27.16
CA HIS A 81 -8.01 -15.35 -28.37
C HIS A 81 -7.97 -16.79 -28.86
N GLN A 82 -7.70 -16.98 -30.15
CA GLN A 82 -7.55 -18.31 -30.72
C GLN A 82 -6.25 -18.95 -30.22
N GLU A 83 -6.23 -20.27 -30.17
CA GLU A 83 -5.02 -21.02 -29.87
C GLU A 83 -3.92 -20.66 -30.88
N GLY A 84 -2.72 -20.37 -30.37
CA GLY A 84 -1.58 -19.92 -31.17
C GLY A 84 -1.60 -18.44 -31.57
N GLN A 85 -2.62 -17.67 -31.22
CA GLN A 85 -2.62 -16.21 -31.41
C GLN A 85 -2.32 -15.47 -30.09
N HIS A 86 -1.65 -14.32 -30.19
CA HIS A 86 -1.48 -13.45 -29.03
C HIS A 86 -2.80 -12.75 -28.68
N PRO A 87 -3.14 -12.61 -27.39
CA PRO A 87 -4.24 -11.77 -26.99
C PRO A 87 -4.01 -10.33 -27.44
N LEU A 88 -5.08 -9.69 -27.91
CA LEU A 88 -5.08 -8.30 -28.33
C LEU A 88 -5.80 -7.45 -27.29
N ALA A 89 -5.14 -6.45 -26.72
CA ALA A 89 -5.80 -5.46 -25.87
C ALA A 89 -5.11 -4.10 -25.94
N PRO A 90 -5.82 -2.99 -25.62
CA PRO A 90 -5.19 -1.68 -25.51
C PRO A 90 -4.11 -1.66 -24.41
N CYS A 91 -2.97 -1.05 -24.69
CA CYS A 91 -1.91 -0.92 -23.68
C CYS A 91 -2.30 0.12 -22.61
N PRO A 92 -2.45 -0.25 -21.33
CA PRO A 92 -2.90 0.66 -20.28
C PRO A 92 -1.90 1.79 -20.00
N VAL A 93 -0.60 1.56 -20.24
CA VAL A 93 0.44 2.59 -20.09
C VAL A 93 0.34 3.65 -21.21
N CYS A 94 0.07 3.21 -22.45
CA CYS A 94 -0.19 4.12 -23.57
C CYS A 94 -1.46 4.94 -23.35
N VAL A 95 -2.57 4.29 -22.97
CA VAL A 95 -3.86 4.95 -22.70
C VAL A 95 -3.75 5.96 -21.56
N ALA A 96 -3.04 5.62 -20.47
CA ALA A 96 -2.81 6.54 -19.36
C ALA A 96 -2.01 7.79 -19.77
N SER A 97 -1.13 7.66 -20.76
CA SER A 97 -0.32 8.79 -21.27
C SER A 97 -1.10 9.63 -22.28
N ASN A 98 -1.93 9.00 -23.09
CA ASN A 98 -2.75 9.63 -24.12
C ASN A 98 -4.04 8.81 -24.29
N PRO A 99 -5.19 9.31 -23.82
CA PRO A 99 -6.46 8.56 -23.84
C PRO A 99 -6.94 8.16 -25.24
N GLN A 100 -6.42 8.77 -26.32
CA GLN A 100 -6.75 8.41 -27.69
C GLN A 100 -5.97 7.18 -28.20
N ARG A 101 -4.94 6.70 -27.48
CA ARG A 101 -4.16 5.50 -27.84
C ARG A 101 -4.86 4.20 -27.41
N THR A 102 -6.08 3.98 -27.89
CA THR A 102 -6.91 2.80 -27.57
C THR A 102 -6.78 1.65 -28.55
N THR A 103 -5.93 1.78 -29.59
CA THR A 103 -5.67 0.70 -30.56
C THR A 103 -5.17 -0.57 -29.86
N PRO A 104 -5.83 -1.73 -30.07
CA PRO A 104 -5.37 -3.00 -29.51
C PRO A 104 -3.95 -3.34 -29.94
N ARG A 105 -3.19 -3.94 -29.02
CA ARG A 105 -1.80 -4.36 -29.19
C ARG A 105 -1.66 -5.84 -28.86
N GLU A 106 -0.72 -6.50 -29.53
CA GLU A 106 -0.32 -7.87 -29.17
C GLU A 106 0.33 -7.88 -27.80
N LEU A 107 -0.05 -8.88 -27.01
CA LEU A 107 0.40 -9.07 -25.64
C LEU A 107 1.20 -10.36 -25.51
N PHE A 108 2.41 -10.22 -24.98
CA PHE A 108 3.35 -11.29 -24.70
C PHE A 108 3.31 -11.63 -23.21
N VAL A 109 3.25 -12.93 -22.91
CA VAL A 109 3.11 -13.46 -21.55
C VAL A 109 4.42 -13.34 -20.77
N ILE A 110 4.30 -12.97 -19.49
CA ILE A 110 5.40 -13.04 -18.50
C ILE A 110 4.87 -13.77 -17.26
N ARG A 111 5.26 -15.03 -17.07
CA ARG A 111 5.00 -15.83 -15.85
C ARG A 111 6.10 -15.64 -14.80
N GLY A 112 7.30 -15.30 -15.23
CA GLY A 112 8.47 -15.09 -14.41
C GLY A 112 9.60 -14.46 -15.22
N LEU A 113 10.78 -14.36 -14.60
CA LEU A 113 11.96 -13.72 -15.19
C LEU A 113 13.11 -14.70 -15.44
N SER A 114 12.85 -16.00 -15.31
CA SER A 114 13.77 -17.07 -15.70
C SER A 114 13.46 -17.52 -17.13
N LYS A 115 14.46 -18.08 -17.81
CA LYS A 115 14.28 -18.60 -19.17
C LYS A 115 13.16 -19.63 -19.22
N GLY A 116 12.25 -19.51 -20.19
CA GLY A 116 11.05 -20.35 -20.31
C GLY A 116 9.83 -19.88 -19.50
N GLU A 117 9.98 -18.85 -18.65
CA GLU A 117 8.87 -18.26 -17.90
C GLU A 117 8.27 -17.01 -18.60
N TYR A 118 8.74 -16.65 -19.78
CA TYR A 118 8.23 -15.55 -20.61
C TYR A 118 8.12 -16.01 -22.06
N ALA A 119 7.35 -15.29 -22.87
CA ALA A 119 7.14 -15.61 -24.28
C ALA A 119 8.46 -15.52 -25.08
N ASP A 120 8.67 -16.46 -26.01
CA ASP A 120 9.92 -16.56 -26.80
C ASP A 120 10.17 -15.33 -27.67
N GLU A 121 9.13 -14.55 -27.98
CA GLU A 121 9.21 -13.30 -28.73
C GLU A 121 9.83 -12.15 -27.91
N ILE A 122 9.87 -12.27 -26.58
CA ILE A 122 10.55 -11.30 -25.71
C ILE A 122 12.05 -11.61 -25.72
N PRO A 123 12.91 -10.70 -26.20
CA PRO A 123 14.34 -10.98 -26.30
C PRO A 123 14.98 -11.25 -24.93
N ASP A 124 15.74 -12.35 -24.80
CA ASP A 124 16.54 -12.68 -23.61
C ASP A 124 17.43 -11.50 -23.17
N THR A 125 17.89 -10.68 -24.13
CA THR A 125 18.73 -9.50 -23.89
C THR A 125 18.05 -8.44 -23.03
N TYR A 126 16.72 -8.39 -22.99
CA TYR A 126 15.97 -7.43 -22.16
C TYR A 126 16.13 -7.75 -20.67
N LEU A 127 16.33 -9.03 -20.33
CA LEU A 127 16.48 -9.50 -18.95
C LEU A 127 17.92 -9.37 -18.42
N VAL A 128 18.92 -9.21 -19.30
CA VAL A 128 20.32 -8.99 -18.93
C VAL A 128 20.54 -7.52 -18.60
N CYS A 129 20.62 -7.20 -17.31
CA CYS A 129 20.77 -5.83 -16.81
C CYS A 129 22.13 -5.63 -16.13
N PRO A 130 23.00 -4.71 -16.60
CA PRO A 130 22.87 -3.91 -17.83
C PRO A 130 23.10 -4.76 -19.09
N PRO A 131 22.77 -4.26 -20.30
CA PRO A 131 23.00 -4.99 -21.53
C PRO A 131 24.50 -5.27 -21.73
N PRO A 132 24.88 -6.44 -22.26
CA PRO A 132 26.28 -6.89 -22.32
C PRO A 132 27.12 -6.16 -23.37
N SER A 133 26.50 -5.60 -24.40
CA SER A 133 27.13 -4.80 -25.46
C SER A 133 26.33 -3.53 -25.67
N LEU A 134 27.04 -2.45 -26.01
CA LEU A 134 26.49 -1.16 -26.42
C LEU A 134 26.99 -0.79 -27.83
N ALA A 135 27.40 -1.78 -28.63
CA ALA A 135 27.84 -1.53 -29.99
C ALA A 135 26.74 -0.79 -30.76
N VAL A 136 27.14 0.17 -31.59
CA VAL A 136 26.30 1.25 -32.14
C VAL A 136 25.31 0.75 -33.21
N GLU A 137 25.11 -0.56 -33.34
CA GLU A 137 24.06 -1.12 -34.20
C GLU A 137 22.68 -0.96 -33.54
N ASP A 138 21.72 -0.43 -34.30
CA ASP A 138 20.40 0.00 -33.78
C ASP A 138 19.63 -1.11 -33.03
N ALA A 139 19.87 -2.39 -33.35
CA ALA A 139 19.22 -3.53 -32.72
C ALA A 139 19.76 -3.82 -31.30
N GLU A 140 21.06 -3.62 -31.04
CA GLU A 140 21.65 -3.84 -29.70
C GLU A 140 21.35 -2.68 -28.73
N LEU A 141 20.93 -1.53 -29.25
CA LEU A 141 20.48 -0.38 -28.46
C LEU A 141 19.06 -0.55 -27.91
N ASP A 142 18.26 -1.45 -28.47
CA ASP A 142 16.84 -1.62 -28.08
C ASP A 142 16.67 -2.13 -26.63
N PRO A 143 17.42 -3.15 -26.17
CA PRO A 143 17.42 -3.56 -24.76
C PRO A 143 17.78 -2.41 -23.80
N LEU A 144 18.75 -1.58 -24.17
CA LEU A 144 19.12 -0.42 -23.35
C LEU A 144 17.98 0.60 -23.30
N ARG A 145 17.38 0.93 -24.45
CA ARG A 145 16.24 1.86 -24.53
C ARG A 145 15.07 1.35 -23.69
N PHE A 146 14.76 0.05 -23.78
CA PHE A 146 13.75 -0.59 -22.96
C PHE A 146 14.07 -0.44 -21.46
N GLN A 147 15.22 -0.95 -21.01
CA GLN A 147 15.62 -0.93 -19.60
C GLN A 147 15.65 0.49 -19.01
N TYR A 148 16.27 1.43 -19.73
CA TYR A 148 16.32 2.83 -19.31
C TYR A 148 14.91 3.45 -19.21
N SER A 149 14.04 3.20 -20.19
CA SER A 149 12.67 3.72 -20.17
C SER A 149 11.86 3.18 -18.99
N GLN A 150 12.05 1.90 -18.63
CA GLN A 150 11.36 1.28 -17.50
C GLN A 150 11.87 1.81 -16.17
N ILE A 151 13.19 1.90 -15.97
CA ILE A 151 13.79 2.48 -14.77
C ILE A 151 13.36 3.95 -14.60
N LEU A 152 13.32 4.73 -15.68
CA LEU A 152 12.86 6.11 -15.64
C LEU A 152 11.38 6.22 -15.21
N ARG A 153 10.51 5.36 -15.73
CA ARG A 153 9.10 5.32 -15.32
C ARG A 153 8.95 4.91 -13.87
N TYR A 154 9.62 3.83 -13.47
CA TYR A 154 9.58 3.31 -12.11
C TYR A 154 10.05 4.35 -11.10
N SER A 155 11.23 4.93 -11.32
CA SER A 155 11.82 5.94 -10.44
C SER A 155 10.92 7.16 -10.28
N LYS A 156 10.32 7.67 -11.38
CA LYS A 156 9.35 8.79 -11.33
C LYS A 156 8.11 8.41 -10.52
N ALA A 157 7.49 7.27 -10.82
CA ALA A 157 6.25 6.83 -10.18
C ALA A 157 6.45 6.56 -8.68
N VAL A 158 7.50 5.82 -8.31
CA VAL A 158 7.83 5.51 -6.91
C VAL A 158 8.19 6.78 -6.14
N THR A 159 8.98 7.69 -6.73
CA THR A 159 9.32 8.96 -6.07
C THR A 159 8.09 9.81 -5.79
N LEU A 160 7.16 9.93 -6.74
CA LEU A 160 5.91 10.67 -6.55
C LEU A 160 5.06 10.02 -5.45
N ARG A 161 4.89 8.70 -5.49
CA ARG A 161 4.12 7.96 -4.48
C ARG A 161 4.74 8.13 -3.09
N TRP A 162 6.05 7.96 -2.98
CA TRP A 162 6.77 8.16 -1.72
C TRP A 162 6.61 9.57 -1.16
N ARG A 163 6.70 10.61 -1.99
CA ARG A 163 6.46 12.00 -1.56
C ARG A 163 5.04 12.21 -1.05
N CYS A 164 4.04 11.65 -1.73
CA CYS A 164 2.65 11.71 -1.30
C CYS A 164 2.43 10.98 0.04
N GLU A 165 2.97 9.78 0.19
CA GLU A 165 2.86 9.01 1.44
C GLU A 165 3.61 9.67 2.59
N GLN A 166 4.80 10.24 2.35
CA GLN A 166 5.49 11.06 3.34
C GLN A 166 4.63 12.23 3.82
N ARG A 167 3.95 12.92 2.89
CA ARG A 167 3.08 14.05 3.24
C ARG A 167 1.90 13.59 4.10
N LYS A 168 1.23 12.50 3.71
CA LYS A 168 0.13 11.91 4.49
C LYS A 168 0.58 11.52 5.89
N ARG A 169 1.75 10.86 5.99
CA ARG A 169 2.35 10.48 7.28
C ARG A 169 2.59 11.69 8.17
N ARG A 170 3.18 12.76 7.65
CA ARG A 170 3.41 14.01 8.43
C ARG A 170 2.11 14.64 8.92
N ILE A 171 1.06 14.64 8.08
CA ILE A 171 -0.26 15.16 8.47
C ILE A 171 -0.84 14.31 9.60
N LEU A 172 -0.80 12.98 9.46
CA LEU A 172 -1.30 12.06 10.47
C LEU A 172 -0.56 12.21 11.80
N GLU A 173 0.78 12.25 11.78
CA GLU A 173 1.61 12.45 12.97
C GLU A 173 1.30 13.78 13.67
N SER A 174 1.06 14.85 12.91
CA SER A 174 0.64 16.15 13.45
C SER A 174 -0.74 16.09 14.11
N SER A 175 -1.72 15.44 13.47
CA SER A 175 -3.06 15.25 14.03
C SER A 175 -3.02 14.44 15.32
N ILE A 176 -2.30 13.32 15.34
CA ILE A 176 -2.11 12.48 16.54
C ILE A 176 -1.45 13.30 17.66
N SER A 177 -0.45 14.13 17.33
CA SER A 177 0.22 14.97 18.32
C SER A 177 -0.72 16.01 18.94
N LYS A 178 -1.59 16.64 18.13
CA LYS A 178 -2.61 17.58 18.62
C LYS A 178 -3.61 16.88 19.53
N GLU A 179 -4.12 15.73 19.12
CA GLU A 179 -5.09 14.95 19.89
C GLU A 179 -4.50 14.54 21.25
N ARG A 180 -3.25 14.05 21.28
CA ARG A 180 -2.53 13.72 22.52
C ARG A 180 -2.34 14.93 23.45
N LYS A 181 -2.17 16.14 22.91
CA LYS A 181 -2.12 17.36 23.74
C LYS A 181 -3.49 17.68 24.33
N GLN A 182 -4.55 17.52 23.54
CA GLN A 182 -5.92 17.77 23.97
C GLN A 182 -6.37 16.78 25.05
N TRP A 183 -6.08 15.49 24.86
CA TRP A 183 -6.32 14.45 25.86
C TRP A 183 -5.60 14.74 27.18
N ARG A 184 -4.31 15.11 27.13
CA ARG A 184 -3.56 15.48 28.35
C ARG A 184 -4.17 16.67 29.08
N LYS A 185 -4.67 17.67 28.34
CA LYS A 185 -5.34 18.84 28.92
C LYS A 185 -6.66 18.44 29.60
N GLN A 186 -7.47 17.62 28.93
CA GLN A 186 -8.74 17.13 29.48
C GLN A 186 -8.51 16.23 30.69
N GLU A 187 -7.50 15.36 30.64
CA GLU A 187 -7.15 14.48 31.76
C GLU A 187 -6.71 15.30 32.99
N ALA A 188 -5.92 16.35 32.79
CA ALA A 188 -5.53 17.26 33.87
C ALA A 188 -6.75 17.99 34.46
N ASP A 189 -7.60 18.57 33.60
CA ASP A 189 -8.83 19.27 34.05
C ASP A 189 -9.77 18.33 34.84
N MET A 190 -9.96 17.11 34.37
CA MET A 190 -10.77 16.11 35.06
C MET A 190 -10.16 15.73 36.42
N LYS A 191 -8.84 15.57 36.52
CA LYS A 191 -8.15 15.33 37.81
C LYS A 191 -8.35 16.49 38.78
N ASP A 192 -8.22 17.72 38.31
CA ASP A 192 -8.44 18.90 39.15
C ASP A 192 -9.89 18.97 39.66
N ARG A 193 -10.86 18.68 38.79
CA ARG A 193 -12.29 18.61 39.17
C ARG A 193 -12.57 17.52 40.19
N ILE A 194 -11.97 16.34 40.05
CA ILE A 194 -12.08 15.25 41.03
C ILE A 194 -11.60 15.73 42.40
N VAL A 195 -10.43 16.37 42.48
CA VAL A 195 -9.88 16.89 43.76
C VAL A 195 -10.82 17.92 44.40
N VAL A 196 -11.44 18.79 43.61
CA VAL A 196 -12.43 19.77 44.13
C VAL A 196 -13.67 19.06 44.68
N LEU A 197 -14.19 18.07 43.95
CA LEU A 197 -15.36 17.29 44.37
C LEU A 197 -15.07 16.49 45.64
N GLU A 198 -13.92 15.83 45.74
CA GLU A 198 -13.49 15.08 46.93
C GLU A 198 -13.40 15.99 48.18
N LYS A 199 -12.86 17.20 48.03
CA LYS A 199 -12.83 18.21 49.11
C LYS A 199 -14.24 18.65 49.51
N GLY A 200 -15.14 18.82 48.54
CA GLY A 200 -16.54 19.16 48.77
C GLY A 200 -17.27 18.06 49.52
N GLU A 201 -17.15 16.82 49.07
CA GLU A 201 -17.75 15.63 49.68
C GLU A 201 -17.25 15.44 51.11
N ALA A 202 -15.95 15.61 51.36
CA ALA A 202 -15.39 15.54 52.71
C ALA A 202 -15.96 16.61 53.65
N LYS A 203 -16.21 17.83 53.16
CA LYS A 203 -16.89 18.88 53.94
C LYS A 203 -18.34 18.50 54.22
N LEU A 204 -19.05 18.00 53.20
CA LEU A 204 -20.46 17.62 53.30
C LEU A 204 -20.64 16.50 54.33
N LYS A 205 -19.80 15.45 54.28
CA LYS A 205 -19.75 14.38 55.29
C LYS A 205 -19.53 14.92 56.71
N LYS A 206 -18.65 15.90 56.89
CA LYS A 206 -18.44 16.55 58.20
C LYS A 206 -19.70 17.29 58.69
N TRP A 207 -20.43 17.95 57.81
CA TRP A 207 -21.70 18.62 58.15
C TRP A 207 -22.80 17.60 58.47
N GLU A 208 -22.91 16.53 57.69
CA GLU A 208 -23.85 15.43 57.93
C GLU A 208 -23.62 14.77 59.30
N GLN A 209 -22.35 14.50 59.66
CA GLN A 209 -22.00 13.97 60.98
C GLN A 209 -22.40 14.90 62.13
N ARG A 210 -22.41 16.22 61.91
CA ARG A 210 -22.82 17.22 62.91
C ARG A 210 -24.31 17.54 62.88
N ARG A 211 -25.05 17.02 61.90
CA ARG A 211 -26.44 17.39 61.61
C ARG A 211 -27.37 17.18 62.81
N GLU A 212 -27.27 16.02 63.46
CA GLU A 212 -28.11 15.69 64.62
C GLU A 212 -27.84 16.61 65.80
N MET A 213 -26.57 16.91 66.08
CA MET A 213 -26.16 17.85 67.13
C MET A 213 -26.64 19.28 66.83
N ILE A 214 -26.48 19.75 65.59
CA ILE A 214 -26.95 21.07 65.16
C ILE A 214 -28.48 21.17 65.32
N ASN A 215 -29.22 20.16 64.87
CA ASN A 215 -30.68 20.12 65.00
C ASN A 215 -31.11 20.10 66.47
N HIS A 216 -30.39 19.39 67.34
CA HIS A 216 -30.64 19.39 68.78
C HIS A 216 -30.49 20.80 69.38
N TYR A 217 -29.39 21.50 69.11
CA TYR A 217 -29.17 22.85 69.63
C TYR A 217 -30.15 23.88 69.06
N LEU A 218 -30.49 23.81 67.77
CA LEU A 218 -31.50 24.67 67.16
C LEU A 218 -32.89 24.46 67.79
N GLY A 219 -33.25 23.21 68.10
CA GLY A 219 -34.49 22.89 68.80
C GLY A 219 -34.54 23.43 70.24
N LEU A 220 -33.40 23.51 70.93
CA LEU A 220 -33.31 24.12 72.26
C LEU A 220 -33.45 25.65 72.21
N VAL A 221 -32.82 26.31 71.24
CA VAL A 221 -32.93 27.77 71.06
C VAL A 221 -34.36 28.18 70.70
N GLY A 222 -35.05 27.41 69.85
CA GLY A 222 -36.46 27.65 69.53
C GLY A 222 -37.38 27.61 70.75
N LYS A 223 -37.07 26.76 71.74
CA LYS A 223 -37.82 26.65 73.01
C LYS A 223 -37.49 27.75 74.02
N MET A 224 -36.38 28.48 73.85
CA MET A 224 -36.02 29.62 74.72
C MET A 224 -36.55 30.97 74.19
N GLY A 225 -37.12 30.98 72.99
CA GLY A 225 -37.75 32.15 72.38
C GLY A 225 -39.29 32.17 72.47
N GLU A 226 -39.88 31.12 73.05
CA GLU A 226 -41.27 31.06 73.51
C GLU A 226 -41.35 31.42 75.00
#